data_AF-A0A702EDP9-F1
#
_entry.id   AF-A0A702EDP9-F1
#
_cell.length_a   1.000
_cell.length_b   1.000
_cell.length_c   1.000
_cell.angle_alpha   90.00
_cell.angle_beta   90.00
_cell.angle_gamma   90.00
#
_symmetry.space_group_name_H-M   'P 1'
#
loop_
_entity.id
_entity.type
_entity.pdbx_description
1 polymer ?
#
loop_
_entity_poly.entity_id
_entity_poly.type
_entity_poly.pdbx_seq_one_letter_code
_entity_poly.pdbx_strand_id
1 'polypeptide(L)' 'MKLKNKSVSGKIIDSIALNFASIVGGFTFFFCLYALLRFASWLLRAFYIFIVILIAKVIIWLLTLFLNRNDK' A
#
# COMPACT_ATOMS: atom_id res chain seq x y z
N MET A 1 28.93 -6.63 -7.41
CA MET A 1 27.58 -6.49 -6.83
C MET A 1 27.75 -6.40 -5.31
N LYS A 2 27.67 -5.20 -4.71
CA LYS A 2 27.91 -5.02 -3.26
C LYS A 2 26.75 -5.66 -2.50
N LEU A 3 27.00 -6.83 -1.90
CA LEU A 3 26.13 -7.44 -0.89
C LEU A 3 26.07 -6.49 0.31
N LYS A 4 25.07 -5.60 0.31
CA LYS A 4 24.70 -4.79 1.46
C LYS A 4 24.29 -5.79 2.53
N ASN A 5 25.13 -5.99 3.54
CA ASN A 5 24.82 -6.80 4.70
C ASN A 5 23.64 -6.12 5.41
N LYS A 6 22.40 -6.44 4.98
CA LYS A 6 21.17 -5.98 5.63
C LYS A 6 21.22 -6.62 7.01
N SER A 7 21.47 -5.78 8.02
CA SER A 7 21.31 -6.13 9.42
C SER A 7 19.99 -6.88 9.61
N VAL A 8 19.92 -7.78 10.58
CA VAL A 8 18.71 -8.56 10.90
C VAL A 8 17.48 -7.64 11.04
N SER A 9 17.67 -6.41 11.53
CA SER A 9 16.66 -5.34 11.58
C SER A 9 16.10 -4.95 10.22
N GLY A 10 16.93 -4.84 9.17
CA GLY A 10 16.47 -4.52 7.81
C GLY A 10 15.54 -5.58 7.22
N LYS A 11 15.77 -6.87 7.55
CA LYS A 11 14.86 -7.96 7.14
C LYS A 11 13.50 -7.89 7.83
N ILE A 12 13.46 -7.45 9.09
CA ILE A 12 12.21 -7.29 9.86
C ILE A 12 11.39 -6.13 9.26
N ILE A 13 12.06 -5.00 8.98
CA ILE A 13 11.46 -3.82 8.34
C ILE A 13 10.89 -4.16 6.96
N ASP A 14 11.64 -4.87 6.11
CA ASP A 14 11.15 -5.33 4.80
C ASP A 14 9.93 -6.26 4.94
N SER A 15 9.95 -7.18 5.90
CA SER A 15 8.84 -8.13 6.13
C SER A 15 7.58 -7.42 6.62
N ILE A 16 7.73 -6.43 7.50
CA ILE A 16 6.63 -5.56 7.95
C ILE A 16 6.08 -4.75 6.77
N ALA A 17 6.95 -4.14 5.96
CA ALA A 17 6.53 -3.38 4.80
C ALA A 17 5.76 -4.25 3.80
N LEU A 18 6.20 -5.49 3.57
CA LEU A 18 5.51 -6.44 2.71
C LEU A 18 4.13 -6.83 3.25
N ASN A 19 4.03 -7.09 4.57
CA ASN A 19 2.75 -7.39 5.22
C ASN A 19 1.77 -6.21 5.15
N PHE A 20 2.25 -4.98 5.40
CA PHE A 20 1.42 -3.79 5.26
C PHE A 20 0.98 -3.56 3.82
N ALA A 21 1.86 -3.75 2.85
CA ALA A 21 1.50 -3.65 1.43
C ALA A 21 0.43 -4.68 1.06
N SER A 22 0.53 -5.91 1.57
CA SER A 22 -0.48 -6.96 1.40
C SER A 22 -1.84 -6.56 1.99
N ILE A 23 -1.85 -6.04 3.22
CA ILE A 23 -3.08 -5.56 3.89
C ILE A 23 -3.71 -4.41 3.10
N VAL A 24 -2.93 -3.39 2.73
CA VAL A 24 -3.41 -2.23 1.96
C VAL A 24 -3.94 -2.67 0.59
N GLY A 25 -3.26 -3.61 -0.07
CA GLY A 25 -3.70 -4.21 -1.33
C GLY A 25 -5.03 -4.95 -1.18
N GLY A 26 -5.18 -5.76 -0.12
CA GLY A 26 -6.42 -6.47 0.20
C GLY A 26 -7.60 -5.53 0.43
N PHE A 27 -7.41 -4.48 1.23
CA PHE A 27 -8.44 -3.45 1.44
C PHE A 27 -8.78 -2.74 0.13
N THR A 28 -7.78 -2.36 -0.67
CA THR A 28 -7.98 -1.71 -1.96
C THR A 28 -8.83 -2.58 -2.90
N PHE A 29 -8.54 -3.88 -2.96
CA PHE A 29 -9.31 -4.83 -3.76
C PHE A 29 -10.76 -4.94 -3.27
N PHE A 30 -10.95 -5.03 -1.95
CA PHE A 30 -12.28 -5.12 -1.35
C PHE A 30 -13.12 -3.87 -1.61
N PHE A 31 -12.52 -2.68 -1.48
CA PHE A 31 -13.18 -1.40 -1.79
C PHE A 31 -13.51 -1.27 -3.28
N CYS A 32 -12.64 -1.77 -4.16
CA CYS A 32 -12.86 -1.78 -5.61
C CYS A 32 -14.04 -2.69 -6.00
N LEU A 33 -14.10 -3.90 -5.42
CA LEU A 33 -15.24 -4.81 -5.57
C LEU A 33 -16.54 -4.21 -5.02
N TYR A 34 -16.47 -3.60 -3.83
CA TYR A 34 -17.61 -2.91 -3.24
C TYR A 34 -18.14 -1.80 -4.16
N ALA A 35 -17.25 -1.00 -4.75
CA ALA A 35 -17.63 0.05 -5.68
C ALA A 35 -18.29 -0.49 -6.96
N LEU A 36 -17.78 -1.60 -7.50
CA LEU A 36 -18.37 -2.29 -8.66
C LEU A 36 -19.80 -2.77 -8.38
N LEU A 37 -20.06 -3.28 -7.18
CA LEU A 37 -21.37 -3.78 -6.77
C LEU A 37 -22.34 -2.65 -6.39
N ARG A 38 -21.84 -1.58 -5.75
CA ARG A 38 -22.68 -0.55 -5.15
C ARG A 38 -23.10 0.55 -6.12
N PHE A 39 -22.22 0.99 -7.01
CA PHE A 39 -22.49 2.11 -7.90
C PHE A 39 -23.06 1.66 -9.23
N ALA A 40 -24.15 2.26 -9.68
CA ALA A 40 -24.75 1.95 -10.98
C ALA A 40 -24.03 2.64 -12.16
N SER A 41 -23.41 3.80 -11.91
CA SER A 41 -22.75 4.60 -12.95
C SER A 41 -21.26 4.28 -13.07
N TRP A 42 -20.82 3.99 -14.30
CA TRP A 42 -19.43 3.69 -14.64
C TRP A 42 -18.45 4.81 -14.27
N LEU A 43 -18.87 6.07 -14.42
CA LEU A 43 -18.07 7.23 -14.02
C LEU A 43 -17.79 7.26 -12.52
N LEU A 44 -18.80 6.99 -11.67
CA LEU A 44 -18.61 6.95 -10.21
C LEU A 44 -17.71 5.79 -9.80
N ARG A 45 -17.85 4.63 -10.46
CA ARG A 45 -16.95 3.48 -10.25
C ARG A 45 -15.51 3.86 -10.52
N ALA A 46 -15.23 4.41 -11.71
CA ALA A 46 -13.88 4.82 -12.09
C ALA A 46 -13.30 5.87 -11.13
N PHE A 47 -14.11 6.87 -10.75
CA PHE A 47 -13.68 7.93 -9.84
C PHE A 47 -13.38 7.40 -8.44
N TYR A 48 -14.23 6.51 -7.92
CA TYR A 48 -14.00 5.89 -6.62
C TYR A 48 -12.75 5.01 -6.61
N ILE A 49 -12.57 4.16 -7.63
CA ILE A 49 -11.38 3.32 -7.78
C ILE A 49 -10.11 4.18 -7.84
N PHE A 50 -10.15 5.27 -8.60
CA PHE A 50 -9.05 6.22 -8.69
C PHE A 50 -8.68 6.84 -7.34
N ILE A 51 -9.68 7.28 -6.56
CA ILE A 51 -9.47 7.81 -5.21
C ILE A 51 -8.85 6.75 -4.29
N VAL A 52 -9.37 5.53 -4.31
CA VAL A 52 -8.84 4.44 -3.46
C VAL A 52 -7.38 4.14 -3.79
N ILE A 53 -7.01 4.09 -5.07
CA ILE A 53 -5.62 3.90 -5.50
C ILE A 53 -4.73 5.05 -5.05
N LEU A 54 -5.20 6.30 -5.15
CA LEU A 54 -4.46 7.46 -4.65
C LEU A 54 -4.21 7.38 -3.14
N ILE A 55 -5.23 7.01 -2.36
CA ILE A 55 -5.10 6.84 -0.91
C ILE A 55 -4.10 5.73 -0.59
N ALA A 56 -4.19 4.58 -1.26
CA ALA A 56 -3.25 3.48 -1.07
C ALA A 56 -1.80 3.91 -1.36
N LYS A 57 -1.60 4.70 -2.43
CA LYS A 57 -0.29 5.25 -2.78
C LYS A 57 0.25 6.19 -1.69
N VAL A 58 -0.60 7.07 -1.14
CA VAL A 58 -0.23 7.97 -0.04
C VAL A 58 0.15 7.19 1.22
N ILE A 59 -0.61 6.14 1.56
CA ILE A 59 -0.32 5.28 2.72
C ILE A 59 1.02 4.58 2.55
N ILE A 60 1.28 3.97 1.39
CA ILE A 60 2.56 3.29 1.10
C ILE A 60 3.73 4.28 1.15
N TRP A 61 3.53 5.48 0.62
CA TRP A 61 4.54 6.53 0.64
C TRP A 61 4.87 7.01 2.05
N LEU A 62 3.84 7.25 2.88
CA LEU A 62 3.99 7.54 4.30
C LEU A 62 4.72 6.41 5.03
N LEU A 63 4.33 5.16 4.80
CA LEU A 63 4.97 3.99 5.41
C LEU A 63 6.47 3.96 5.07
N THR A 64 6.80 4.22 3.81
CA THR A 64 8.19 4.26 3.32
C THR A 64 9.00 5.38 3.99
N LEU A 65 8.40 6.57 4.14
CA LEU A 65 9.04 7.68 4.85
C LEU A 65 9.30 7.37 6.33
N PHE A 66 8.32 6.76 7.01
CA PHE A 66 8.46 6.36 8.41
C PHE A 66 9.54 5.27 8.61
N LEU A 67 9.57 4.25 7.74
CA LEU A 67 10.58 3.20 7.78
C LEU A 67 11.99 3.78 7.53
N ASN A 68 12.14 4.70 6.57
CA ASN A 68 13.41 5.36 6.28
C ASN A 68 13.86 6.32 7.40
N ARG A 69 12.94 6.85 8.21
CA ARG A 69 13.26 7.72 9.35
C ARG A 69 13.74 6.94 10.57
N ASN A 70 13.26 5.71 10.77
CA ASN A 70 13.65 4.83 11.89
C ASN A 70 14.98 4.08 11.67
N ASP A 71 15.58 4.18 10.49
CA ASP A 71 16.89 3.58 10.16
C ASP A 71 18.07 4.56 10.38
N LYS A 72 17.79 5.81 10.81
CA LYS A 72 18.78 6.84 11.17
C LYS A 72 18.84 7.04 12.68
#